data_AF-A0A2C6A1U7-F1
#
_entry.id   AF-A0A2C6A1U7-F1
#
_cell.length_a   1.000
_cell.length_b   1.000
_cell.length_c   1.000
_cell.angle_alpha   90.00
_cell.angle_beta   90.00
_cell.angle_gamma   90.00
#
_symmetry.space_group_name_H-M   'P 1'
#
loop_
_entity.id
_entity.type
_entity.pdbx_description
1 polymer ?
#
loop_
_entity_poly.entity_id
_entity_poly.type
_entity_poly.pdbx_seq_one_letter_code
_entity_poly.pdbx_strand_id
1 'polypeptide(L)'
;MASILRQIVAGPRARHPEAGLDLCYVTDFIVATSGPSQTYPQRAYRNPLDQLVDFLDAKHGQDWAIWEFRAEGTGYPDEAVYGRIRHYPWPDHHPPPFRLGGG
;
A
#
# COMPACT_ATOMS: atom_id res chain seq x y z
N MET A 1 7.64 0.54 22.04
CA MET A 1 8.15 1.92 21.82
C MET A 1 7.83 2.49 20.42
N ALA A 2 7.94 1.70 19.34
CA ALA A 2 7.73 2.17 17.96
C ALA A 2 6.26 2.49 17.56
N SER A 3 5.25 2.20 18.40
CA SER A 3 3.84 2.47 18.08
C SER A 3 3.43 3.92 18.35
N ILE A 4 4.07 4.58 19.33
CA ILE A 4 3.75 5.96 19.73
C ILE A 4 4.32 6.97 18.73
N LEU A 5 5.56 6.75 18.26
CA LEU A 5 6.16 7.56 17.19
C LEU A 5 5.37 7.44 15.87
N ARG A 6 4.82 6.25 15.60
CA ARG A 6 3.88 6.02 14.48
C ARG A 6 2.58 6.81 14.63
N GLN A 7 2.09 7.03 15.84
CA GLN A 7 0.89 7.84 16.08
C GLN A 7 1.11 9.34 15.84
N ILE A 8 2.27 9.86 16.21
CA ILE A 8 2.51 11.32 16.18
C ILE A 8 2.68 11.86 14.76
N VAL A 9 3.34 11.12 13.87
CA VAL A 9 3.67 11.61 12.52
C VAL A 9 2.52 11.36 11.51
N ALA A 10 1.48 10.59 11.86
CA ALA A 10 0.57 9.98 10.87
C ALA A 10 -0.60 10.90 10.50
N GLY A 11 -0.75 12.04 11.19
CA GLY A 11 -1.94 12.87 11.07
C GLY A 11 -3.23 12.10 11.37
N PRO A 12 -4.41 12.70 11.20
CA PRO A 12 -5.69 12.04 11.42
C PRO A 12 -5.99 11.10 10.25
N ARG A 13 -5.26 9.98 10.16
CA ARG A 13 -5.58 8.90 9.23
C ARG A 13 -6.61 7.97 9.88
N ALA A 14 -7.68 7.69 9.14
CA ALA A 14 -8.66 6.69 9.50
C ALA A 14 -8.00 5.31 9.41
N ARG A 15 -7.35 4.88 10.50
CA ARG A 15 -6.84 3.50 10.61
C ARG A 15 -8.02 2.56 10.54
N HIS A 16 -7.93 1.51 9.73
CA HIS A 16 -8.94 0.45 9.78
C HIS A 16 -8.92 -0.17 11.18
N PRO A 17 -10.01 -0.05 11.97
CA PRO A 17 -10.00 -0.33 13.40
C PRO A 17 -9.64 -1.78 13.74
N GLU A 18 -9.82 -2.71 12.80
CA GLU A 18 -9.56 -4.14 12.99
C GLU A 18 -8.18 -4.61 12.50
N ALA A 19 -7.57 -3.91 11.53
CA ALA A 19 -6.35 -4.39 10.87
C ALA A 19 -5.07 -3.72 11.41
N GLY A 20 -5.19 -2.54 12.03
CA GLY A 20 -4.02 -1.76 12.44
C GLY A 20 -3.18 -1.21 11.27
N LEU A 21 -3.70 -1.35 10.04
CA LEU A 21 -3.10 -0.85 8.81
C LEU A 21 -3.62 0.55 8.47
N ASP A 22 -2.76 1.32 7.82
CA ASP A 22 -3.13 2.55 7.13
C ASP A 22 -3.81 2.22 5.80
N LEU A 23 -5.10 1.91 5.89
CA LEU A 23 -5.96 1.40 4.83
C LEU A 23 -7.37 1.97 5.02
N CYS A 24 -8.00 2.36 3.91
CA CYS A 24 -9.36 2.87 3.87
C CYS A 24 -10.12 2.29 2.67
N TYR A 25 -11.33 1.78 2.90
CA TYR A 25 -12.26 1.46 1.83
C TYR A 25 -12.88 2.76 1.31
N VAL A 26 -12.57 3.10 0.06
CA VAL A 26 -13.23 4.20 -0.67
C VAL A 26 -14.62 3.74 -1.13
N THR A 27 -14.73 2.47 -1.50
CA THR A 27 -15.98 1.73 -1.76
C THR A 27 -15.81 0.31 -1.23
N ASP A 28 -16.83 -0.53 -1.34
CA ASP A 28 -16.73 -1.96 -0.96
C ASP A 28 -15.67 -2.75 -1.76
N PHE A 29 -15.21 -2.21 -2.90
CA PHE A 29 -14.28 -2.87 -3.82
C PHE A 29 -12.98 -2.08 -4.07
N ILE A 30 -12.88 -0.85 -3.57
CA ILE A 30 -11.72 0.01 -3.80
C ILE A 30 -11.10 0.37 -2.46
N VAL A 31 -9.84 -0.04 -2.30
CA VAL A 31 -9.03 0.24 -1.12
C VAL A 31 -7.94 1.24 -1.47
N ALA A 32 -7.83 2.30 -0.68
CA ALA A 32 -6.66 3.17 -0.66
C ALA A 32 -5.78 2.80 0.55
N THR A 33 -4.50 2.56 0.33
CA THR A 33 -3.54 2.17 1.37
C THR A 33 -2.21 2.87 1.15
N SER A 34 -1.45 3.10 2.23
CA SER A 34 -0.08 3.57 2.10
C SER A 34 0.81 2.48 1.49
N GLY A 35 1.83 2.89 0.72
CA GLY A 35 2.76 1.96 0.07
C GLY A 35 3.41 0.99 1.07
N PRO A 36 3.32 -0.34 0.89
CA PRO A 36 3.97 -1.30 1.79
C PRO A 36 5.48 -1.32 1.55
N SER A 37 6.27 -1.68 2.56
CA SER A 37 7.74 -1.67 2.47
C SER A 37 8.36 -2.86 3.17
N GLN A 38 9.32 -3.52 2.52
CA GLN A 38 10.08 -4.63 3.11
C GLN A 38 11.36 -4.18 3.83
N THR A 39 11.97 -3.06 3.42
CA THR A 39 13.35 -2.66 3.80
C THR A 39 13.42 -1.60 4.92
N TYR A 40 14.35 -1.78 5.85
CA TYR A 40 14.70 -0.79 6.88
C TYR A 40 15.48 0.39 6.23
N PRO A 41 15.27 1.68 6.59
CA PRO A 41 14.58 2.23 7.76
C PRO A 41 13.09 2.58 7.53
N GLN A 42 12.50 2.21 6.39
CA GLN A 42 11.12 2.54 6.01
C GLN A 42 10.05 1.73 6.76
N ARG A 43 10.44 0.70 7.53
CA ARG A 43 9.59 -0.06 8.47
C ARG A 43 9.01 0.77 9.62
N ALA A 44 9.55 1.96 9.91
CA ALA A 44 9.05 2.79 11.00
C ALA A 44 7.72 3.49 10.66
N TYR A 45 7.34 3.55 9.37
CA TYR A 45 6.24 4.42 8.91
C TYR A 45 5.28 3.84 7.87
N ARG A 46 5.53 2.63 7.36
CA ARG A 46 4.71 1.99 6.30
C ARG A 46 4.05 0.70 6.79
N ASN A 47 2.93 0.34 6.17
CA ASN A 47 2.24 -0.93 6.41
C ASN A 47 3.19 -2.11 6.18
N PRO A 48 3.28 -3.07 7.14
CA PRO A 48 3.99 -4.32 6.91
C PRO A 48 3.33 -5.06 5.72
N LEU A 49 4.13 -5.43 4.72
CA LEU A 49 3.61 -6.06 3.50
C LEU A 49 2.89 -7.38 3.81
N ASP A 50 3.47 -8.18 4.70
CA ASP A 50 2.91 -9.44 5.21
C ASP A 50 1.51 -9.24 5.78
N GLN A 51 1.33 -8.24 6.65
CA GLN A 51 0.01 -7.94 7.24
C GLN A 51 -1.00 -7.44 6.21
N LEU A 52 -0.55 -6.70 5.20
CA LEU A 52 -1.42 -6.27 4.10
C LEU A 52 -1.88 -7.47 3.27
N VAL A 53 -0.97 -8.38 2.91
CA VAL A 53 -1.30 -9.59 2.15
C VAL A 53 -2.25 -10.48 2.95
N ASP A 54 -1.96 -10.74 4.23
CA ASP A 54 -2.83 -11.53 5.12
C ASP A 54 -4.24 -10.93 5.21
N PHE A 55 -4.34 -9.60 5.32
CA PHE A 55 -5.62 -8.90 5.32
C PHE A 55 -6.38 -9.07 4.01
N LEU A 56 -5.70 -8.88 2.87
CA LEU A 56 -6.31 -8.99 1.54
C LEU A 56 -6.76 -10.42 1.25
N ASP A 57 -5.96 -11.42 1.61
CA ASP A 57 -6.32 -12.83 1.47
C ASP A 57 -7.51 -13.20 2.36
N ALA A 58 -7.51 -12.75 3.62
CA ALA A 58 -8.60 -13.05 4.55
C ALA A 58 -9.93 -12.40 4.15
N LYS A 59 -9.91 -11.18 3.60
CA LYS A 59 -11.12 -10.43 3.24
C LYS A 59 -11.58 -10.65 1.80
N HIS A 60 -10.65 -10.88 0.87
CA HIS A 60 -10.93 -10.90 -0.57
C HIS A 60 -10.46 -12.19 -1.26
N GLY A 61 -9.84 -13.13 -0.55
CA GLY A 61 -9.43 -14.41 -1.11
C GLY A 61 -8.46 -14.25 -2.28
N GLN A 62 -8.89 -14.63 -3.48
CA GLN A 62 -8.09 -14.49 -4.70
C GLN A 62 -8.49 -13.24 -5.52
N ASP A 63 -9.55 -12.53 -5.13
CA ASP A 63 -10.19 -11.45 -5.88
C ASP A 63 -9.66 -10.07 -5.46
N TRP A 64 -8.34 -9.92 -5.43
CA TRP A 64 -7.69 -8.64 -5.16
C TRP A 64 -6.48 -8.44 -6.06
N ALA A 65 -6.14 -7.17 -6.31
CA ALA A 65 -4.89 -6.78 -6.97
C ALA A 65 -4.43 -5.42 -6.45
N ILE A 66 -3.13 -5.15 -6.59
CA ILE A 66 -2.49 -3.89 -6.22
C ILE A 66 -2.23 -3.08 -7.50
N TRP A 67 -2.58 -1.80 -7.47
CA TRP A 67 -2.13 -0.82 -8.44
C TRP A 67 -1.08 0.07 -7.76
N GLU A 68 0.18 -0.03 -8.20
CA GLU A 68 1.28 0.78 -7.69
C GLU A 68 1.47 2.00 -8.59
N PHE A 69 1.53 3.18 -7.98
CA PHE A 69 1.60 4.46 -8.67
C PHE A 69 2.93 5.20 -8.44
N ARG A 70 3.75 4.76 -7.49
CA ARG A 70 5.02 5.40 -7.13
C ARG A 70 6.09 5.18 -8.19
N ALA A 71 6.68 6.26 -8.68
CA ALA A 71 7.87 6.19 -9.55
C ALA A 71 9.14 5.73 -8.82
N GLU A 72 9.19 5.82 -7.49
CA GLU A 72 10.32 5.37 -6.69
C GLU A 72 10.38 3.84 -6.54
N GLY A 73 9.36 3.13 -7.05
CA GLY A 73 9.21 1.69 -6.98
C GLY A 73 8.43 1.20 -5.76
N THR A 74 7.97 -0.04 -5.85
CA THR A 74 7.19 -0.73 -4.80
C THR A 74 7.99 -0.92 -3.51
N GLY A 75 9.29 -1.23 -3.63
CA GLY A 75 10.16 -1.59 -2.51
C GLY A 75 9.99 -3.05 -2.06
N TYR A 76 9.49 -3.91 -2.95
CA TYR A 76 9.39 -5.37 -2.78
C TYR A 76 9.23 -6.09 -4.13
N PRO A 77 9.62 -7.37 -4.23
CA PRO A 77 9.41 -8.18 -5.43
C PRO A 77 7.93 -8.48 -5.68
N ASP A 78 7.51 -8.55 -6.95
CA ASP A 78 6.12 -8.79 -7.35
C ASP A 78 5.60 -10.16 -6.86
N GLU A 79 6.49 -11.13 -6.70
CA GLU A 79 6.19 -12.46 -6.16
C GLU A 79 5.70 -12.40 -4.70
N ALA A 80 6.08 -11.35 -3.96
CA ALA A 80 5.63 -11.16 -2.58
C ALA A 80 4.12 -10.87 -2.49
N VAL A 81 3.47 -10.57 -3.61
CA VAL A 81 2.02 -10.33 -3.74
C VAL A 81 1.41 -11.22 -4.83
N TYR A 82 1.98 -12.41 -5.03
CA TYR A 82 1.48 -13.42 -5.98
C TYR A 82 1.45 -12.94 -7.45
N GLY A 83 2.26 -11.93 -7.81
CA GLY A 83 2.19 -11.29 -9.12
C GLY A 83 0.89 -10.49 -9.36
N ARG A 84 0.08 -10.25 -8.32
CA ARG A 84 -1.18 -9.48 -8.38
C ARG A 84 -0.93 -7.98 -8.27
N ILE A 85 0.07 -7.48 -8.99
CA ILE A 85 0.45 -6.08 -8.95
C ILE A 85 0.59 -5.51 -10.36
N ARG A 86 0.11 -4.28 -10.53
CA ARG A 86 0.20 -3.53 -11.78
C ARG A 86 0.90 -2.22 -11.50
N HIS A 87 1.98 -1.94 -12.24
CA HIS A 87 2.79 -0.75 -12.07
C HIS A 87 2.37 0.33 -13.06
N TYR A 88 2.00 1.51 -12.54
CA TYR A 88 1.67 2.71 -13.29
C TYR A 88 2.41 3.91 -12.66
N PRO A 89 3.74 3.96 -12.72
CA PRO A 89 4.53 4.93 -11.98
C PRO A 89 4.41 6.36 -12.51
N TRP A 90 4.28 7.33 -11.61
CA TRP A 90 4.55 8.75 -11.87
C TRP A 90 5.21 9.44 -10.67
N PRO A 91 5.94 10.56 -10.88
CA PRO A 91 6.63 11.24 -9.79
C PRO A 91 5.68 11.75 -8.72
N ASP A 92 6.10 11.66 -7.46
CA ASP A 92 5.32 12.17 -6.34
C ASP A 92 5.00 13.66 -6.51
N HIS A 93 3.81 14.08 -6.05
CA HIS A 93 3.26 15.43 -6.21
C HIS A 93 3.07 15.93 -7.66
N HIS A 94 3.17 15.06 -8.67
CA HIS A 94 2.89 15.40 -10.08
C HIS A 94 1.60 14.72 -10.56
N PRO A 95 0.87 15.33 -11.51
CA PRO A 95 -0.26 14.66 -12.14
C PRO A 95 0.22 13.45 -12.96
N PRO A 96 -0.61 12.38 -13.07
CA PRO A 96 -0.30 11.28 -13.96
C PRO A 96 -0.26 11.75 -15.44
N PRO A 97 0.50 11.08 -16.31
CA PRO A 97 0.46 11.35 -17.73
C PRO A 97 -0.94 11.07 -18.30
N PHE A 98 -1.36 11.83 -19.32
CA PHE A 98 -2.63 11.63 -20.01
C PHE A 98 -2.82 10.21 -20.57
N ARG A 99 -1.71 9.50 -20.84
CA ARG A 99 -1.71 8.08 -21.15
C ARG A 99 -0.93 7.34 -20.05
N LEU A 100 -1.66 6.63 -19.19
CA LEU A 100 -1.12 5.64 -18.28
C LEU A 100 -0.87 4.34 -19.07
N GLY A 101 0.19 4.29 -19.88
CA GLY A 101 0.57 3.07 -20.59
C GLY A 101 1.52 3.28 -21.78
N GLY A 102 2.59 2.49 -21.81
CA GLY A 102 3.46 2.31 -22.97
C GLY A 102 4.64 1.39 -22.65
N GLY A 103 4.53 0.11 -23.04
CA GLY A 103 5.55 -0.94 -22.90
C GLY A 103 4.93 -2.32 -22.80
#